data_AF-A0A3A8KPQ0-F1
#
_entry.id   AF-A0A3A8KPQ0-F1
#
_cell.length_a   1.000
_cell.length_b   1.000
_cell.length_c   1.000
_cell.angle_alpha   90.00
_cell.angle_beta   90.00
_cell.angle_gamma   90.00
#
_symmetry.space_group_name_H-M   'P 1'
#
loop_
_entity.id
_entity.type
_entity.pdbx_description
1 polymer ?
#
loop_
_entity_poly.entity_id
_entity_poly.type
_entity_poly.pdbx_seq_one_letter_code
_entity_poly.pdbx_strand_id
1 'polypeptide(L)'
;MTTTQTLKRVALVAFCAVGAWQAFQVKPAWAATRLTVCAQDLYVRDAPAGIFIGTLYAGQTMDVTKYSPSGDWAYGFAYGHVNKWGWVQNGWFCK
;
A
#
# COMPACT_ATOMS: atom_id res chain seq x y z
N MET A 1 -50.93 34.90 43.70
CA MET A 1 -50.98 33.54 44.26
C MET A 1 -51.23 32.58 43.09
N THR A 2 -50.43 31.59 42.72
CA THR A 2 -49.11 31.13 43.17
C THR A 2 -48.56 30.29 42.01
N THR A 3 -47.29 30.52 41.67
CA THR A 3 -46.46 29.78 40.71
C THR A 3 -46.40 28.28 41.02
N THR A 4 -46.36 27.41 40.01
CA THR A 4 -45.60 26.14 40.13
C THR A 4 -45.08 25.67 38.77
N GLN A 5 -43.77 25.88 38.58
CA GLN A 5 -42.97 25.30 37.50
C GLN A 5 -42.75 23.81 37.78
N THR A 6 -42.96 22.94 36.80
CA THR A 6 -42.58 21.52 36.91
C THR A 6 -41.29 21.27 36.13
N LEU A 7 -40.17 21.31 36.87
CA LEU A 7 -38.88 20.78 36.45
C LEU A 7 -39.02 19.28 36.15
N LYS A 8 -38.79 18.87 34.89
CA LYS A 8 -38.40 17.50 34.58
C LYS A 8 -36.94 17.50 34.13
N ARG A 9 -36.05 17.36 35.12
CA ARG A 9 -34.69 16.87 34.88
C ARG A 9 -34.80 15.37 34.63
N VAL A 10 -34.56 14.93 33.40
CA VAL A 10 -34.13 13.57 33.11
C VAL A 10 -32.82 13.70 32.35
N ALA A 11 -31.73 13.48 33.08
CA ALA A 11 -30.41 13.24 32.52
C ALA A 11 -30.38 11.84 31.91
N LEU A 12 -29.78 11.68 30.73
CA LEU A 12 -29.07 10.50 30.21
C LEU A 12 -29.11 10.55 28.68
N VAL A 13 -27.99 10.89 28.04
CA VAL A 13 -27.17 9.92 27.28
C VAL A 13 -25.76 10.51 27.19
N ALA A 14 -24.82 9.90 27.89
CA ALA A 14 -23.41 10.07 27.61
C ALA A 14 -23.15 9.54 26.19
N PHE A 15 -22.92 10.43 25.23
CA PHE A 15 -22.28 10.06 23.96
C PHE A 15 -20.82 9.74 24.26
N CYS A 16 -20.58 8.57 24.85
CA CYS A 16 -19.27 7.95 24.91
C CYS A 16 -18.77 7.80 23.49
N ALA A 17 -17.80 8.62 23.07
CA ALA A 17 -16.58 8.23 22.36
C ALA A 17 -16.61 7.06 21.33
N VAL A 18 -17.70 6.80 20.60
CA VAL A 18 -17.73 5.81 19.51
C VAL A 18 -17.39 6.52 18.20
N GLY A 19 -16.14 6.95 18.00
CA GLY A 19 -15.85 7.73 16.79
C GLY A 19 -14.40 7.87 16.33
N ALA A 20 -13.41 7.40 17.09
CA ALA A 20 -12.01 7.61 16.72
C ALA A 20 -11.15 6.35 16.86
N TRP A 21 -11.63 5.20 16.37
CA TRP A 21 -10.77 4.07 16.04
C TRP A 21 -10.60 3.92 14.52
N GLN A 22 -10.53 5.03 13.79
CA GLN A 22 -9.94 4.98 12.46
C GLN A 22 -8.45 5.19 12.64
N ALA A 23 -7.75 4.10 13.00
CA ALA A 23 -6.30 4.06 12.90
C ALA A 23 -5.96 4.21 11.41
N PHE A 24 -5.72 5.45 10.97
CA PHE A 24 -5.13 5.71 9.66
C PHE A 24 -3.80 4.96 9.63
N GLN A 25 -3.72 3.92 8.81
CA GLN A 25 -2.49 3.18 8.56
C GLN A 25 -1.56 4.11 7.78
N VAL A 26 -0.76 4.90 8.49
CA VAL A 26 0.31 5.70 7.88
C VAL A 26 1.43 4.73 7.53
N LYS A 27 1.42 4.21 6.30
CA LYS A 27 2.60 3.56 5.74
C LYS A 27 3.68 4.64 5.60
N PRO A 28 4.86 4.50 6.23
CA PRO A 28 5.92 5.47 6.04
C PRO A 28 6.25 5.57 4.55
N ALA A 29 6.57 6.77 4.06
CA ALA A 29 6.92 6.97 2.65
C ALA A 29 8.12 6.12 2.18
N TRP A 30 8.93 5.62 3.12
CA TRP A 30 10.07 4.73 2.88
C TRP A 30 9.72 3.24 2.91
N ALA A 31 8.49 2.86 3.32
CA ALA A 31 8.07 1.47 3.35
C ALA A 31 7.83 0.99 1.91
N ALA A 32 8.77 0.18 1.39
CA ALA A 32 8.57 -0.53 0.15
C ALA A 32 7.35 -1.45 0.25
N THR A 33 6.58 -1.56 -0.83
CA THR A 33 5.49 -2.54 -0.90
C THR A 33 6.03 -3.82 -1.51
N ARG A 34 6.04 -4.92 -0.75
CA ARG A 34 6.40 -6.23 -1.28
C ARG A 34 5.26 -6.79 -2.12
N LEU A 35 5.51 -6.98 -3.40
CA LEU A 35 4.56 -7.52 -4.38
C LEU A 35 5.02 -8.87 -4.89
N THR A 36 4.07 -9.76 -5.15
CA THR A 36 4.32 -11.09 -5.74
C THR A 36 4.11 -11.02 -7.24
N VAL A 37 5.01 -11.65 -8.01
CA VAL A 37 4.96 -11.72 -9.47
C VAL A 37 3.94 -12.77 -9.89
N CYS A 38 3.02 -12.38 -10.76
CA CYS A 38 1.98 -13.24 -11.32
C CYS A 38 2.25 -13.64 -12.79
N ALA A 39 3.11 -12.91 -13.50
CA ALA A 39 3.59 -13.33 -14.81
C ALA A 39 4.49 -14.57 -14.71
N GLN A 40 4.48 -15.42 -15.74
CA GLN A 40 5.43 -16.54 -15.85
C GLN A 40 6.87 -16.01 -15.84
N ASP A 41 7.14 -15.02 -16.69
CA ASP A 41 8.41 -14.34 -16.81
C ASP A 41 8.20 -12.82 -16.71
N LEU A 42 8.91 -12.18 -15.79
CA LEU A 42 8.94 -10.74 -15.62
C LEU A 42 10.38 -10.23 -15.70
N TYR A 43 10.66 -9.46 -16.74
CA TYR A 43 12.01 -8.98 -17.03
C TYR A 43 12.42 -7.81 -16.14
N VAL A 44 13.50 -8.00 -15.40
CA VAL A 44 14.20 -6.98 -14.62
C VAL A 44 15.19 -6.26 -15.54
N ARG A 45 15.17 -4.93 -15.48
CA ARG A 45 15.98 -4.04 -16.31
C ARG A 45 16.74 -3.02 -15.48
N ASP A 46 17.82 -2.48 -16.03
CA ASP A 46 18.62 -1.43 -15.38
C ASP A 46 17.95 -0.05 -15.39
N ALA A 47 17.14 0.23 -16.42
CA ALA A 47 16.30 1.40 -16.59
C ALA A 47 14.92 1.04 -17.16
N PRO A 48 13.92 1.93 -17.11
CA PRO A 48 12.67 1.75 -17.84
C PRO A 48 12.95 1.49 -19.34
N ALA A 49 12.47 0.36 -19.86
CA ALA A 49 12.78 -0.13 -21.21
C ALA A 49 14.28 -0.27 -21.54
N GLY A 50 15.15 -0.33 -20.53
CA GLY A 50 16.59 -0.46 -20.66
C GLY A 50 17.06 -1.91 -20.91
N ILE A 51 18.31 -2.16 -20.55
CA ILE A 51 18.99 -3.45 -20.73
C ILE A 51 18.37 -4.48 -19.78
N PHE A 52 18.16 -5.70 -20.30
CA PHE A 52 17.74 -6.85 -19.51
C PHE A 52 18.87 -7.30 -18.57
N ILE A 53 18.56 -7.42 -17.27
CA ILE A 53 19.52 -7.82 -16.23
C ILE A 53 19.09 -9.05 -15.43
N GLY A 54 17.94 -9.64 -15.74
CA GLY A 54 17.48 -10.89 -15.14
C GLY A 54 15.96 -11.07 -15.23
N THR A 55 15.49 -12.26 -14.90
CA THR A 55 14.06 -12.62 -14.93
C THR A 55 13.55 -12.97 -13.55
N LEU A 56 12.45 -12.34 -13.13
CA LEU A 56 11.62 -12.80 -12.03
C LEU A 56 10.56 -13.77 -12.57
N TYR A 57 10.37 -14.88 -11.87
CA TYR A 57 9.38 -15.89 -12.20
C TYR A 57 8.12 -15.77 -11.36
N ALA A 58 7.04 -16.42 -11.81
CA ALA A 58 5.80 -16.53 -11.05
C ALA A 58 6.04 -16.99 -9.60
N GLY A 59 5.40 -16.32 -8.64
CA GLY A 59 5.54 -16.60 -7.21
C GLY A 59 6.76 -15.95 -6.55
N GLN A 60 7.72 -15.42 -7.32
CA GLN A 60 8.79 -14.60 -6.78
C GLN A 60 8.26 -13.20 -6.40
N THR A 61 9.07 -12.42 -5.70
CA THR A 61 8.60 -11.17 -5.10
C THR A 61 9.55 -10.01 -5.35
N MET A 62 9.02 -8.80 -5.37
CA MET A 62 9.75 -7.56 -5.50
C MET A 62 9.30 -6.56 -4.45
N ASP A 63 10.25 -5.87 -3.81
CA ASP A 63 9.94 -4.71 -2.98
C ASP A 63 9.89 -3.47 -3.86
N VAL A 64 8.70 -2.97 -4.18
CA VAL A 64 8.52 -1.78 -5.01
C VAL A 64 8.63 -0.53 -4.15
N THR A 65 9.57 0.34 -4.51
CA THR A 65 9.87 1.60 -3.82
C THR A 65 9.48 2.84 -4.62
N LYS A 66 9.44 2.73 -5.95
CA LYS A 66 9.16 3.85 -6.85
C LYS A 66 8.50 3.37 -8.14
N TYR A 67 7.71 4.25 -8.75
CA TYR A 67 7.21 4.07 -10.11
C TYR A 67 7.84 5.09 -11.06
N SER A 68 7.88 4.78 -12.37
CA SER A 68 8.27 5.75 -13.40
C SER A 68 7.26 6.91 -13.45
N PRO A 69 7.62 8.08 -14.01
CA PRO A 69 6.68 9.19 -14.19
C PRO A 69 5.40 8.80 -14.95
N SER A 70 5.50 7.84 -15.88
CA SER A 70 4.36 7.30 -16.61
C SER A 70 3.53 6.26 -15.84
N GLY A 71 4.07 5.69 -14.76
CA GLY A 71 3.46 4.58 -14.03
C GLY A 71 3.65 3.20 -14.67
N ASP A 72 4.23 3.10 -15.86
CA ASP A 72 4.39 1.83 -16.60
C ASP A 72 5.49 0.92 -16.03
N TRP A 73 6.37 1.46 -15.18
CA TRP A 73 7.50 0.72 -14.61
C TRP A 73 7.54 0.86 -13.10
N ALA A 74 7.84 -0.25 -12.43
CA ALA A 74 8.08 -0.33 -10.99
C ALA A 74 9.57 -0.56 -10.73
N TYR A 75 10.16 0.24 -9.85
CA TYR A 75 11.53 0.10 -9.38
C TYR A 75 11.54 -0.50 -7.98
N GLY A 76 12.49 -1.39 -7.73
CA GLY A 76 12.54 -2.13 -6.49
C GLY A 76 13.66 -3.16 -6.40
N PHE A 77 13.71 -3.86 -5.27
CA PHE A 77 14.59 -5.00 -5.10
C PHE A 77 13.86 -6.29 -5.52
N ALA A 78 14.38 -6.96 -6.55
CA ALA A 78 13.86 -8.21 -7.07
C ALA A 78 14.44 -9.40 -6.30
N TYR A 79 13.61 -10.10 -5.52
CA TYR A 79 14.02 -11.29 -4.76
C TYR A 79 13.86 -12.55 -5.60
N GLY A 80 14.66 -13.57 -5.29
CA GLY A 80 14.54 -14.90 -5.91
C GLY A 80 15.69 -15.15 -6.86
N HIS A 81 15.42 -15.31 -8.15
CA HIS A 81 16.46 -15.66 -9.12
C HIS A 81 17.44 -14.52 -9.37
N VAL A 82 16.94 -13.27 -9.41
CA VAL A 82 17.74 -12.09 -9.78
C VAL A 82 18.52 -11.52 -8.57
N ASN A 83 17.88 -11.40 -7.41
CA ASN A 83 18.45 -10.81 -6.17
C ASN A 83 19.19 -9.47 -6.38
N LYS A 84 18.59 -8.55 -7.16
CA LYS A 84 19.17 -7.25 -7.48
C LYS A 84 18.12 -6.15 -7.56
N TRP A 85 18.56 -4.90 -7.47
CA TRP A 85 17.75 -3.73 -7.76
C TRP A 85 17.52 -3.58 -9.27
N GLY A 86 16.32 -3.20 -9.65
CA GLY A 86 16.00 -2.95 -11.06
C GLY A 86 14.56 -2.51 -11.30
N TRP A 87 14.26 -2.32 -12.58
CA TRP A 87 12.96 -1.92 -13.10
C TRP A 87 12.25 -3.12 -13.72
N VAL A 88 10.97 -3.27 -13.41
CA VAL A 88 10.08 -4.24 -14.07
C VAL A 88 8.88 -3.52 -14.64
N GLN A 89 8.26 -4.11 -15.65
CA GLN A 89 7.02 -3.58 -16.19
C GLN A 89 5.92 -3.70 -15.13
N ASN A 90 5.19 -2.62 -14.88
CA ASN A 90 4.08 -2.59 -13.95
C ASN A 90 2.88 -3.37 -14.52
N GLY A 91 2.00 -3.86 -13.64
CA GLY A 91 0.80 -4.60 -14.01
C GLY A 91 0.95 -6.14 -14.04
N TRP A 92 2.16 -6.65 -13.80
CA TRP A 92 2.45 -8.10 -13.76
C TRP A 92 2.54 -8.70 -12.34
N PHE A 93 2.22 -7.88 -11.33
CA PHE A 93 2.10 -8.34 -9.95
C PHE A 93 0.70 -8.89 -9.69
N CYS A 94 0.62 -9.80 -8.72
CA CYS A 94 -0.65 -10.29 -8.21
C CYS A 94 -1.42 -9.16 -7.52
N LYS A 95 -2.72 -9.09 -7.77
CA LYS A 95 -3.65 -8.13 -7.16
C LYS A 95 -4.33 -8.74 -5.94
#